data_AF-A0AA39W9H0-F1
#
_entry.id   AF-A0AA39W9H0-F1
#
_cell.length_a   1.000
_cell.length_b   1.000
_cell.length_c   1.000
_cell.angle_alpha   90.00
_cell.angle_beta   90.00
_cell.angle_gamma   90.00
#
_symmetry.space_group_name_H-M   'P 1'
#
loop_
_entity.id
_entity.type
_entity.pdbx_description
1 polymer ?
#
loop_
_entity_poly.entity_id
_entity_poly.type
_entity_poly.pdbx_seq_one_letter_code
_entity_poly.pdbx_strand_id
1 'polypeptide(L)'
;YGESHYIGPLASKHYDDGNSKWTNDMPHNGWSTLAAPFIAAYKAGATSVSASHVSATGGDKLVYWYRPQPKGLNCASTDNVGSAPAGADQVADSVFVAALLTSPATIEVTSGGNGVKSAEAGAGVSVFEFPLGTGKQSFALKRGGSTVVSGASPKELPASATVDKLGPDGLSRFTDGLKVATCSPTPTLV
;
A
#
# COMPACT_ATOMS: atom_id res chain seq x y z
N TYR A 1 -10.66 9.03 5.62
CA TYR A 1 -9.56 8.75 6.55
C TYR A 1 -8.42 9.64 6.12
N GLY A 2 -8.33 10.87 6.67
CA GLY A 2 -7.54 11.99 6.09
C GLY A 2 -6.10 11.65 5.69
N GLU A 3 -5.43 10.78 6.44
CA GLU A 3 -4.01 10.47 6.28
C GLU A 3 -3.73 9.08 5.68
N SER A 4 -4.72 8.44 5.05
CA SER A 4 -4.57 7.08 4.50
C SER A 4 -4.19 5.98 5.51
N HIS A 5 -4.26 6.25 6.81
CA HIS A 5 -3.88 5.34 7.91
C HIS A 5 -4.87 4.17 8.15
N TYR A 6 -5.83 3.96 7.26
CA TYR A 6 -6.85 2.95 7.43
C TYR A 6 -6.30 1.57 7.03
N ILE A 7 -6.65 0.53 7.79
CA ILE A 7 -6.19 -0.85 7.55
C ILE A 7 -7.35 -1.82 7.26
N GLY A 8 -8.57 -1.30 7.11
CA GLY A 8 -9.80 -2.05 6.87
C GLY A 8 -10.59 -1.52 5.67
N PRO A 9 -11.89 -1.86 5.53
CA PRO A 9 -12.72 -1.28 4.48
C PRO A 9 -12.75 0.25 4.55
N LEU A 10 -12.70 0.88 3.37
CA LEU A 10 -12.83 2.32 3.25
C LEU A 10 -14.30 2.73 3.51
N ALA A 11 -14.61 3.08 4.76
CA ALA A 11 -15.93 3.49 5.23
C ALA A 11 -15.89 4.87 5.92
N SER A 12 -15.25 5.84 5.26
CA SER A 12 -15.02 7.18 5.80
C SER A 12 -16.19 8.12 5.50
N LYS A 13 -16.69 8.84 6.51
CA LYS A 13 -17.59 9.98 6.31
C LYS A 13 -16.85 11.25 5.83
N HIS A 14 -15.53 11.29 5.98
CA HIS A 14 -14.67 12.29 5.35
C HIS A 14 -14.44 11.90 3.90
N TYR A 15 -14.94 12.69 2.94
CA TYR A 15 -14.88 12.35 1.51
C TYR A 15 -14.12 13.36 0.63
N ASP A 16 -13.97 14.65 0.98
CA ASP A 16 -13.27 15.58 0.06
C ASP A 16 -12.64 16.88 0.61
N ASP A 17 -11.80 16.77 1.63
CA ASP A 17 -10.69 17.71 1.86
C ASP A 17 -9.43 17.36 1.01
N GLY A 18 -9.62 16.65 -0.10
CA GLY A 18 -8.55 16.06 -0.93
C GLY A 18 -8.25 14.59 -0.61
N ASN A 19 -8.72 14.06 0.54
CA ASN A 19 -8.41 12.71 1.00
C ASN A 19 -8.71 11.58 0.00
N SER A 20 -9.85 11.66 -0.67
CA SER A 20 -10.31 10.65 -1.62
C SER A 20 -9.29 10.36 -2.73
N LYS A 21 -8.44 11.34 -3.08
CA LYS A 21 -7.43 11.23 -4.13
C LYS A 21 -6.32 10.23 -3.81
N TRP A 22 -6.03 9.99 -2.54
CA TRP A 22 -4.99 9.04 -2.10
C TRP A 22 -5.54 7.84 -1.33
N THR A 23 -6.85 7.80 -1.03
CA THR A 23 -7.49 6.64 -0.39
C THR A 23 -8.28 5.77 -1.35
N ASN A 24 -8.88 6.34 -2.40
CA ASN A 24 -9.71 5.57 -3.33
C ASN A 24 -8.86 4.59 -4.14
N ASP A 25 -9.42 3.41 -4.40
CA ASP A 25 -8.75 2.32 -5.13
C ASP A 25 -7.40 1.86 -4.56
N MET A 26 -7.13 2.18 -3.28
CA MET A 26 -5.92 1.76 -2.55
C MET A 26 -6.31 0.76 -1.45
N PRO A 27 -6.59 -0.51 -1.77
CA PRO A 27 -7.11 -1.46 -0.79
C PRO A 27 -6.09 -1.75 0.32
N HIS A 28 -6.36 -1.23 1.52
CA HIS A 28 -5.49 -1.42 2.70
C HIS A 28 -5.87 -2.60 3.60
N ASN A 29 -6.90 -3.37 3.24
CA ASN A 29 -7.32 -4.56 4.01
C ASN A 29 -6.22 -5.63 4.11
N GLY A 30 -5.23 -5.60 3.21
CA GLY A 30 -4.01 -6.42 3.31
C GLY A 30 -3.29 -6.25 4.65
N TRP A 31 -3.26 -5.04 5.22
CA TRP A 31 -2.63 -4.79 6.53
C TRP A 31 -3.37 -5.48 7.67
N SER A 32 -4.71 -5.47 7.68
CA SER A 32 -5.48 -6.25 8.67
C SER A 32 -5.27 -7.76 8.51
N THR A 33 -5.19 -8.24 7.27
CA THR A 33 -4.92 -9.65 6.96
C THR A 33 -3.54 -10.06 7.47
N LEU A 34 -2.53 -9.22 7.23
CA LEU A 34 -1.17 -9.44 7.71
C LEU A 34 -1.08 -9.40 9.24
N ALA A 35 -1.81 -8.49 9.89
CA ALA A 35 -1.77 -8.32 11.34
C ALA A 35 -2.40 -9.49 12.11
N ALA A 36 -3.44 -10.13 11.57
CA ALA A 36 -4.21 -11.18 12.25
C ALA A 36 -3.36 -12.31 12.86
N PRO A 37 -2.45 -12.98 12.12
CA PRO A 37 -1.63 -14.05 12.69
C PRO A 37 -0.59 -13.54 13.71
N PHE A 38 -0.09 -12.31 13.59
CA PHE A 38 0.79 -11.70 14.61
C PHE A 38 0.04 -11.42 15.90
N ILE A 39 -1.21 -10.92 15.81
CA ILE A 39 -2.08 -10.72 16.98
C ILE A 39 -2.36 -12.06 17.66
N ALA A 40 -2.63 -13.11 16.88
CA ALA A 40 -2.83 -14.46 17.42
C ALA A 40 -1.58 -14.97 18.15
N ALA A 41 -0.40 -14.83 17.55
CA ALA A 41 0.88 -15.22 18.15
C ALA A 41 1.16 -14.45 19.45
N TYR A 42 0.97 -13.12 19.44
CA TYR A 42 1.14 -12.28 20.62
C TYR A 42 0.22 -12.71 21.77
N LYS A 43 -1.07 -12.93 21.50
CA LYS A 43 -2.04 -13.40 22.50
C LYS A 43 -1.70 -14.78 23.07
N ALA A 44 -1.02 -15.61 22.30
CA ALA A 44 -0.53 -16.92 22.73
C ALA A 44 0.82 -16.86 23.48
N GLY A 45 1.41 -15.66 23.65
CA GLY A 45 2.74 -15.49 24.25
C GLY A 45 3.87 -16.01 23.35
N ALA A 46 3.62 -16.21 22.05
CA ALA A 46 4.61 -16.68 21.11
C ALA A 46 5.52 -15.53 20.64
N THR A 47 6.79 -15.84 20.37
CA THR A 47 7.78 -14.89 19.84
C THR A 47 7.84 -14.86 18.32
N SER A 48 7.12 -15.77 17.65
CA SER A 48 7.05 -15.86 16.20
C SER A 48 5.69 -16.40 15.73
N VAL A 49 5.37 -16.14 14.47
CA VAL A 49 4.15 -16.65 13.83
C VAL A 49 4.40 -18.04 13.26
N SER A 50 3.62 -19.00 13.73
CA SER A 50 3.65 -20.39 13.25
C SER A 50 2.50 -20.72 12.28
N ALA A 51 2.56 -21.90 11.66
CA ALA A 51 1.50 -22.45 10.82
C ALA A 51 0.12 -22.47 11.49
N SER A 52 0.05 -22.75 12.80
CA SER A 52 -1.22 -22.81 13.53
C SER A 52 -1.89 -21.44 13.65
N HIS A 53 -1.10 -20.38 13.86
CA HIS A 53 -1.60 -19.00 13.90
C HIS A 53 -2.14 -18.56 12.54
N VAL A 54 -1.44 -18.93 11.46
CA VAL A 54 -1.91 -18.67 10.08
C VAL A 54 -3.21 -19.45 9.80
N SER A 55 -3.26 -20.74 10.15
CA SER A 55 -4.45 -21.57 9.97
C SER A 55 -5.67 -20.99 10.70
N ALA A 56 -5.48 -20.56 11.96
CA ALA A 56 -6.54 -19.96 12.77
C ALA A 56 -7.04 -18.59 12.25
N THR A 57 -6.31 -17.94 11.34
CA THR A 57 -6.60 -16.59 10.85
C THR A 57 -6.90 -16.55 9.35
N GLY A 58 -7.33 -17.67 8.78
CA GLY A 58 -7.81 -17.75 7.40
C GLY A 58 -6.88 -18.48 6.43
N GLY A 59 -5.82 -19.11 6.94
CA GLY A 59 -4.93 -19.98 6.17
C GLY A 59 -4.06 -19.22 5.17
N ASP A 60 -3.67 -19.90 4.10
CA ASP A 60 -2.69 -19.37 3.14
C ASP A 60 -3.15 -18.07 2.48
N LYS A 61 -2.29 -17.05 2.48
CA LYS A 61 -2.51 -15.75 1.83
C LYS A 61 -1.18 -15.18 1.32
N LEU A 62 -1.27 -14.40 0.25
CA LEU A 62 -0.23 -13.45 -0.16
C LEU A 62 -0.77 -12.04 0.06
N VAL A 63 -0.03 -11.23 0.81
CA VAL A 63 -0.27 -9.79 0.96
C VAL A 63 0.87 -9.07 0.25
N TYR A 64 0.56 -8.14 -0.65
CA TYR A 64 1.57 -7.43 -1.43
C TYR A 64 1.37 -5.92 -1.38
N TRP A 65 2.46 -5.20 -1.59
CA TRP A 65 2.43 -3.76 -1.78
C TRP A 65 3.60 -3.31 -2.66
N TYR A 66 3.39 -2.20 -3.35
CA TYR A 66 4.37 -1.54 -4.19
C TYR A 66 3.89 -0.10 -4.43
N ARG A 67 4.80 0.78 -4.88
CA ARG A 67 4.45 2.16 -5.20
C ARG A 67 3.75 2.26 -6.56
N PRO A 68 2.62 2.97 -6.68
CA PRO A 68 1.87 3.09 -7.93
C PRO A 68 2.55 3.97 -8.99
N GLN A 69 3.56 4.74 -8.59
CA GLN A 69 4.38 5.57 -9.48
C GLN A 69 5.85 5.24 -9.24
N PRO A 70 6.60 4.72 -10.23
CA PRO A 70 8.02 4.45 -10.11
C PRO A 70 8.81 5.69 -9.69
N LYS A 71 9.90 5.51 -8.95
CA LYS A 71 10.76 6.59 -8.44
C LYS A 71 11.25 7.54 -9.52
N GLY A 72 11.59 7.00 -10.69
CA GLY A 72 12.12 7.78 -11.82
C GLY A 72 11.08 8.52 -12.66
N LEU A 73 9.79 8.41 -12.36
CA LEU A 73 8.75 9.09 -13.12
C LEU A 73 8.84 10.60 -12.91
N ASN A 74 9.13 11.35 -13.98
CA ASN A 74 9.22 12.81 -13.93
C ASN A 74 7.88 13.46 -14.30
N CYS A 75 7.24 14.07 -13.31
CA CYS A 75 5.99 14.82 -13.48
C CYS A 75 6.15 16.33 -13.25
N ALA A 76 7.37 16.84 -13.15
CA ALA A 76 7.66 18.22 -12.72
C ALA A 76 6.95 19.29 -13.57
N SER A 77 6.78 19.06 -14.87
CA SER A 77 6.11 20.02 -15.77
C SER A 77 4.59 20.02 -15.65
N THR A 78 4.00 19.01 -15.02
CA THR A 78 2.55 18.82 -14.89
C THR A 78 2.04 18.85 -13.45
N ASP A 79 2.95 18.73 -12.48
CA ASP A 79 2.66 18.78 -11.05
C ASP A 79 2.68 20.23 -10.57
N ASN A 80 1.65 20.64 -9.82
CA ASN A 80 1.54 22.00 -9.29
C ASN A 80 2.64 22.36 -8.28
N VAL A 81 3.30 21.35 -7.68
CA VAL A 81 4.45 21.50 -6.78
C VAL A 81 5.77 21.57 -7.57
N GLY A 82 5.79 21.08 -8.82
CA GLY A 82 6.92 21.23 -9.75
C GLY A 82 8.18 20.43 -9.41
N SER A 83 8.20 19.68 -8.32
CA SER A 83 9.35 18.86 -7.89
C SER A 83 8.88 17.65 -7.08
N ALA A 84 9.69 16.59 -7.09
CA ALA A 84 9.41 15.42 -6.26
C ALA A 84 9.52 15.80 -4.77
N PRO A 85 8.66 15.23 -3.90
CA PRO A 85 8.72 15.50 -2.47
C PRO A 85 10.05 15.01 -1.88
N ALA A 86 10.51 15.69 -0.82
CA ALA A 86 11.66 15.26 -0.06
C ALA A 86 11.47 13.81 0.44
N GLY A 87 12.48 12.96 0.26
CA GLY A 87 12.41 11.54 0.65
C GLY A 87 11.73 10.62 -0.37
N ALA A 88 11.36 11.09 -1.57
CA ALA A 88 10.83 10.24 -2.66
C ALA A 88 11.74 9.05 -3.02
N ASP A 89 13.02 9.13 -2.66
CA ASP A 89 14.05 8.12 -2.86
C ASP A 89 14.14 7.06 -1.76
N GLN A 90 13.46 7.22 -0.63
CA GLN A 90 13.60 6.33 0.53
C GLN A 90 12.95 4.95 0.35
N VAL A 91 11.95 4.85 -0.53
CA VAL A 91 11.26 3.58 -0.83
C VAL A 91 11.77 3.04 -2.16
N ALA A 92 12.27 1.80 -2.13
CA ALA A 92 12.74 1.10 -3.31
C ALA A 92 11.62 0.89 -4.36
N ASP A 93 11.99 0.87 -5.64
CA ASP A 93 11.13 0.41 -6.73
C ASP A 93 11.09 -1.13 -6.71
N SER A 94 10.33 -1.65 -5.75
CA SER A 94 10.18 -3.08 -5.52
C SER A 94 8.73 -3.48 -5.28
N VAL A 95 8.43 -4.74 -5.60
CA VAL A 95 7.21 -5.42 -5.18
C VAL A 95 7.53 -6.20 -3.91
N PHE A 96 6.90 -5.83 -2.81
CA PHE A 96 7.03 -6.54 -1.55
C PHE A 96 5.87 -7.53 -1.41
N VAL A 97 6.18 -8.75 -0.97
CA VAL A 97 5.18 -9.81 -0.75
C VAL A 97 5.41 -10.44 0.60
N ALA A 98 4.41 -10.35 1.47
CA ALA A 98 4.31 -11.16 2.68
C ALA A 98 3.52 -12.44 2.37
N ALA A 99 4.15 -13.59 2.58
CA ALA A 99 3.52 -14.90 2.47
C ALA A 99 3.13 -15.40 3.86
N LEU A 100 1.83 -15.61 4.07
CA LEU A 100 1.27 -16.22 5.27
C LEU A 100 0.93 -17.67 4.89
N LEU A 101 1.66 -18.65 5.41
CA LEU A 101 1.58 -20.03 4.95
C LEU A 101 1.37 -21.04 6.10
N THR A 102 0.49 -22.00 5.87
CA THR A 102 0.25 -23.16 6.74
C THR A 102 1.24 -24.31 6.46
N SER A 103 1.84 -24.33 5.27
CA SER A 103 2.88 -25.28 4.86
C SER A 103 3.79 -24.66 3.80
N PRO A 104 5.03 -25.15 3.61
CA PRO A 104 5.97 -24.58 2.64
C PRO A 104 5.39 -24.46 1.22
N ALA A 105 5.81 -23.43 0.49
CA ALA A 105 5.37 -23.17 -0.87
C ALA A 105 6.35 -22.24 -1.61
N THR A 106 6.25 -22.25 -2.94
CA THR A 106 6.96 -21.32 -3.82
C THR A 106 6.04 -20.14 -4.13
N ILE A 107 6.52 -18.92 -3.93
CA ILE A 107 5.87 -17.68 -4.35
C ILE A 107 6.36 -17.36 -5.75
N GLU A 108 5.46 -17.01 -6.66
CA GLU A 108 5.79 -16.51 -8.00
C GLU A 108 5.22 -15.10 -8.17
N VAL A 109 6.05 -14.20 -8.69
CA VAL A 109 5.68 -12.81 -8.99
C VAL A 109 6.05 -12.50 -10.43
N THR A 110 5.10 -11.91 -11.15
CA THR A 110 5.33 -11.28 -12.46
C THR A 110 5.03 -9.80 -12.31
N SER A 111 6.01 -8.98 -12.65
CA SER A 111 5.92 -7.52 -12.50
C SER A 111 6.21 -6.84 -13.83
N GLY A 112 5.17 -6.33 -14.47
CA GLY A 112 5.28 -5.68 -15.78
C GLY A 112 5.82 -6.60 -16.87
N GLY A 113 6.80 -6.11 -17.63
CA GLY A 113 7.54 -6.90 -18.62
C GLY A 113 8.59 -7.85 -18.04
N ASN A 114 8.76 -7.92 -16.72
CA ASN A 114 9.71 -8.84 -16.10
C ASN A 114 9.21 -10.28 -16.25
N GLY A 115 10.13 -11.20 -16.53
CA GLY A 115 9.83 -12.64 -16.42
C GLY A 115 9.50 -13.04 -14.99
N VAL A 116 8.85 -14.19 -14.82
CA VAL A 116 8.47 -14.74 -13.51
C VAL A 116 9.70 -14.81 -12.59
N LYS A 117 9.55 -14.29 -11.38
CA LYS A 117 10.52 -14.41 -10.29
C LYS A 117 9.91 -15.24 -9.17
N SER A 118 10.73 -16.03 -8.50
CA SER A 118 10.25 -16.93 -7.46
C SER A 118 11.07 -16.84 -6.17
N ALA A 119 10.42 -17.19 -5.06
CA ALA A 119 11.05 -17.35 -3.76
C ALA A 119 10.39 -18.51 -2.99
N GLU A 120 11.20 -19.29 -2.28
CA GLU A 120 10.71 -20.36 -1.41
C GLU A 120 10.39 -19.80 -0.03
N ALA A 121 9.23 -20.20 0.51
CA ALA A 121 8.79 -19.78 1.83
C ALA A 121 8.36 -20.99 2.67
N GLY A 122 8.80 -21.03 3.93
CA GLY A 122 8.34 -21.99 4.92
C GLY A 122 6.94 -21.66 5.45
N ALA A 123 6.43 -22.51 6.33
CA ALA A 123 5.21 -22.20 7.07
C ALA A 123 5.44 -21.05 8.08
N GLY A 124 4.41 -20.28 8.39
CA GLY A 124 4.50 -19.05 9.17
C GLY A 124 4.37 -17.81 8.28
N VAL A 125 5.12 -16.76 8.60
CA VAL A 125 5.13 -15.51 7.81
C VAL A 125 6.54 -15.15 7.39
N SER A 126 6.71 -14.90 6.09
CA SER A 126 7.95 -14.41 5.49
C SER A 126 7.66 -13.25 4.54
N VAL A 127 8.59 -12.29 4.45
CA VAL A 127 8.50 -11.14 3.54
C VAL A 127 9.62 -11.21 2.51
N PHE A 128 9.27 -10.99 1.25
CA PHE A 128 10.17 -11.04 0.12
C PHE A 128 10.09 -9.76 -0.68
N GLU A 129 11.19 -9.45 -1.36
CA GLU A 129 11.32 -8.30 -2.25
C GLU A 129 11.58 -8.81 -3.68
N PHE A 130 10.82 -8.30 -4.64
CA PHE A 130 10.93 -8.62 -6.06
C PHE A 130 11.13 -7.34 -6.88
N PRO A 131 11.83 -7.39 -8.03
CA PRO A 131 11.99 -6.23 -8.91
C PRO A 131 10.65 -5.70 -9.42
N LEU A 132 10.47 -4.37 -9.35
CA LEU A 132 9.33 -3.69 -9.94
C LEU A 132 9.52 -3.48 -11.44
N GLY A 133 8.46 -3.72 -12.21
CA GLY A 133 8.37 -3.45 -13.64
C GLY A 133 7.08 -2.71 -13.99
N THR A 134 7.12 -1.90 -15.05
CA THR A 134 5.95 -1.18 -15.58
C THR A 134 4.95 -2.14 -16.24
N GLY A 135 3.66 -1.94 -15.97
CA GLY A 135 2.55 -2.77 -16.44
C GLY A 135 1.84 -3.53 -15.32
N LYS A 136 1.26 -4.68 -15.66
CA LYS A 136 0.48 -5.55 -14.76
C LYS A 136 1.34 -6.21 -13.69
N GLN A 137 0.77 -6.38 -12.50
CA GLN A 137 1.39 -7.10 -11.40
C GLN A 137 0.56 -8.35 -11.09
N SER A 138 1.17 -9.53 -11.09
CA SER A 138 0.47 -10.78 -10.79
C SER A 138 1.28 -11.69 -9.88
N PHE A 139 0.56 -12.48 -9.10
CA PHE A 139 1.09 -13.26 -7.99
C PHE A 139 0.51 -14.67 -8.05
N ALA A 140 1.33 -15.66 -7.72
CA ALA A 140 0.88 -17.02 -7.51
C ALA A 140 1.62 -17.66 -6.33
N LEU A 141 0.93 -18.60 -5.70
CA LEU A 141 1.49 -19.51 -4.70
C LEU A 141 1.43 -20.92 -5.28
N LYS A 142 2.57 -21.61 -5.30
CA LYS A 142 2.73 -22.94 -5.90
C LYS A 142 3.09 -23.98 -4.85
N ARG A 143 2.53 -25.19 -4.99
CA ARG A 143 2.96 -26.40 -4.27
C ARG A 143 2.95 -27.59 -5.23
N GLY A 144 4.05 -28.33 -5.29
CA GLY A 144 4.19 -29.47 -6.20
C GLY A 144 3.90 -29.09 -7.67
N GLY A 145 4.30 -27.89 -8.10
CA GLY A 145 4.05 -27.34 -9.44
C GLY A 145 2.63 -26.81 -9.67
N SER A 146 1.68 -27.05 -8.76
CA SER A 146 0.29 -26.61 -8.90
C SER A 146 0.04 -25.25 -8.24
N THR A 147 -0.78 -24.40 -8.86
CA THR A 147 -1.23 -23.13 -8.27
C THR A 147 -2.25 -23.39 -7.16
N VAL A 148 -1.98 -22.88 -5.97
CA VAL A 148 -2.88 -22.95 -4.80
C VAL A 148 -3.65 -21.63 -4.62
N VAL A 149 -2.97 -20.51 -4.84
CA VAL A 149 -3.55 -19.16 -4.79
C VAL A 149 -2.98 -18.37 -5.96
N SER A 150 -3.80 -17.54 -6.60
CA SER A 150 -3.32 -16.56 -7.57
C SER A 150 -4.14 -15.28 -7.51
N GLY A 151 -3.56 -14.20 -8.01
CA GLY A 151 -4.22 -12.91 -8.10
C GLY A 151 -3.43 -11.94 -8.95
N ALA A 152 -4.09 -10.86 -9.35
CA ALA A 152 -3.46 -9.73 -10.01
C ALA A 152 -3.82 -8.45 -9.27
N SER A 153 -2.93 -7.46 -9.36
CA SER A 153 -3.24 -6.13 -8.87
C SER A 153 -4.29 -5.46 -9.76
N PRO A 154 -5.26 -4.74 -9.17
CA PRO A 154 -6.19 -3.92 -9.94
C PRO A 154 -5.54 -2.70 -10.59
N LYS A 155 -4.30 -2.33 -10.21
CA LYS A 155 -3.57 -1.19 -10.79
C LYS A 155 -2.32 -1.65 -11.54
N GLU A 156 -2.18 -1.15 -12.77
CA GLU A 156 -0.95 -1.26 -13.56
C GLU A 156 -0.01 -0.08 -13.30
N LEU A 157 1.27 -0.23 -13.66
CA LEU A 157 2.30 0.79 -13.47
C LEU A 157 2.75 1.43 -14.80
N PRO A 158 3.01 2.75 -14.85
CA PRO A 158 2.59 3.73 -13.84
C PRO A 158 1.06 3.80 -13.78
N ALA A 159 0.52 4.01 -12.58
CA ALA A 159 -0.92 4.19 -12.45
C ALA A 159 -1.34 5.46 -13.21
N SER A 160 -2.45 5.41 -13.95
CA SER A 160 -2.90 6.58 -14.72
C SER A 160 -3.13 7.78 -13.81
N ALA A 161 -2.43 8.88 -14.08
CA ALA A 161 -2.60 10.15 -13.39
C ALA A 161 -3.75 10.90 -14.06
N THR A 162 -4.96 10.79 -13.53
CA THR A 162 -6.01 11.74 -13.88
C THR A 162 -5.60 13.10 -13.31
N VAL A 163 -5.34 14.10 -14.17
CA VAL A 163 -5.15 15.49 -13.74
C VAL A 163 -6.44 15.92 -13.06
N ASP A 164 -6.42 16.00 -11.73
CA ASP A 164 -7.64 16.10 -10.94
C ASP A 164 -7.71 17.43 -10.20
N LYS A 165 -8.57 18.32 -10.71
CA LYS A 165 -8.88 19.62 -10.12
C LYS A 165 -9.59 19.40 -8.78
N LEU A 166 -9.45 20.33 -7.83
CA LEU A 166 -10.28 20.27 -6.62
C LEU A 166 -11.75 20.39 -7.03
N GLY A 167 -12.59 19.48 -6.52
CA GLY A 167 -14.05 19.62 -6.64
C GLY A 167 -14.54 20.87 -5.91
N PRO A 168 -15.79 21.31 -6.14
CA PRO A 168 -16.32 22.55 -5.56
C PRO A 168 -16.17 22.65 -4.04
N ASP A 169 -16.40 21.56 -3.31
CA ASP A 169 -16.30 21.51 -1.85
C ASP A 169 -14.83 21.63 -1.37
N GLY A 170 -13.91 20.90 -2.00
CA GLY A 170 -12.47 21.00 -1.72
C GLY A 170 -11.89 22.37 -2.09
N LEU A 171 -12.37 22.98 -3.19
CA LEU A 171 -11.99 24.33 -3.58
C LEU A 171 -12.55 25.37 -2.60
N SER A 172 -13.80 25.20 -2.14
CA SER A 172 -14.40 26.07 -1.11
C SER A 172 -13.59 26.02 0.17
N ARG A 173 -13.27 24.82 0.69
CA ARG A 173 -12.48 24.65 1.92
C ARG A 173 -11.06 25.20 1.79
N PHE A 174 -10.44 25.06 0.62
CA PHE A 174 -9.13 25.65 0.34
C PHE A 174 -9.20 27.19 0.31
N THR A 175 -10.26 27.75 -0.27
CA THR A 175 -10.49 29.21 -0.36
C THR A 175 -10.90 29.81 0.97
N ASP A 176 -11.62 29.06 1.79
CA ASP A 176 -11.98 29.44 3.16
C ASP A 176 -10.75 29.47 4.06
N GLY A 177 -9.74 28.65 3.75
CA GLY A 177 -8.46 28.58 4.45
C GLY A 177 -8.60 28.13 5.91
N LEU A 178 -7.49 27.73 6.52
CA LEU A 178 -7.40 27.75 7.98
C LEU A 178 -7.36 29.23 8.40
N LYS A 179 -8.52 29.89 8.46
CA LYS A 179 -8.67 31.19 9.11
C LYS A 179 -8.52 30.98 10.62
N VAL A 180 -7.28 30.80 11.08
CA VAL A 180 -6.96 31.07 12.49
C VAL A 180 -7.07 32.58 12.66
N ALA A 181 -8.26 33.06 13.00
CA ALA A 181 -8.51 34.46 13.34
C ALA A 181 -7.98 34.83 14.74
N THR A 182 -7.11 34.01 15.35
CA THR A 182 -6.56 34.24 16.69
C THR A 182 -5.06 34.07 16.68
N CYS A 183 -4.37 35.10 16.22
CA CYS A 183 -3.06 35.57 16.69
C CYS A 183 -2.60 36.67 15.74
N SER A 184 -3.25 37.84 15.76
CA SER A 184 -2.54 39.06 15.37
C SER A 184 -1.51 39.32 16.47
N PRO A 185 -0.19 39.22 16.21
CA PRO A 185 0.79 39.69 17.17
C PRO A 185 0.53 41.18 17.40
N THR A 186 0.28 41.56 18.65
CA THR A 186 0.23 42.97 19.05
C THR A 186 1.67 43.43 19.21
N PRO A 187 2.21 44.30 18.35
CA PRO A 187 3.56 44.80 18.55
C PRO A 187 3.57 45.75 19.75
N THR A 188 4.19 45.34 20.84
CA THR A 188 4.61 46.26 21.91
C THR A 188 5.92 46.89 21.52
N LEU A 189 5.87 47.97 20.72
CA LEU A 189 6.81 49.09 20.76
C LEU A 189 6.04 50.35 20.33
N VAL A 190 6.24 51.40 21.11
CA VAL A 190 5.46 52.65 21.24
C VAL A 190 5.15 53.34 19.90
#